data_AF-A0A915NLG2-F1
#
_entry.id   AF-A0A915NLG2-F1
#
_cell.length_a   1.000
_cell.length_b   1.000
_cell.length_c   1.000
_cell.angle_alpha   90.00
_cell.angle_beta   90.00
_cell.angle_gamma   90.00
#
_symmetry.space_group_name_H-M   'P 1'
#
loop_
_entity.id
_entity.type
_entity.pdbx_description
1 polymer ?
#
loop_
_entity_poly.entity_id
_entity_poly.type
_entity_poly.pdbx_seq_one_letter_code
_entity_poly.pdbx_strand_id
1 'polypeptide(L)'
;MADNENNLSSDDEGPSTKKTRASYTIDFKIKAIEFAAINNISLASRRFKVDRKRIREWTTQADKLRKLRDITPQHIEKYRLEGGGRHLHDIEFEKNLLEWIKEQRAKKIRISQRMIQIHACQISSVSVDGDENCFEGSFEKEF
;
A
#
# COMPACT_ATOMS: atom_id res chain seq x y z
N MET A 1 -26.48 -11.52 -55.21
CA MET A 1 -25.05 -11.59 -54.85
C MET A 1 -24.78 -10.40 -53.95
N ALA A 2 -24.31 -10.72 -52.75
CA ALA A 2 -24.06 -9.91 -51.55
C ALA A 2 -24.06 -8.37 -51.68
N ASP A 3 -24.87 -7.77 -50.82
CA ASP A 3 -24.82 -6.39 -50.36
C ASP A 3 -23.46 -6.08 -49.72
N ASN A 4 -22.76 -5.06 -50.24
CA ASN A 4 -21.49 -4.58 -49.70
C ASN A 4 -21.78 -3.42 -48.73
N GLU A 5 -22.07 -3.77 -47.47
CA GLU A 5 -22.36 -2.81 -46.41
C GLU A 5 -21.11 -2.07 -45.94
N ASN A 6 -21.17 -0.75 -46.16
CA ASN A 6 -20.63 0.34 -45.36
C ASN A 6 -19.61 0.01 -44.25
N ASN A 7 -18.39 0.44 -44.55
CA ASN A 7 -17.31 0.71 -43.61
C ASN A 7 -17.72 1.87 -42.67
N LEU A 8 -18.30 1.54 -41.52
CA LEU A 8 -18.57 2.51 -40.45
C LEU A 8 -17.34 2.62 -39.55
N SER A 9 -16.39 3.44 -39.99
CA SER A 9 -15.45 4.10 -39.09
C SER A 9 -16.26 4.96 -38.11
N SER A 10 -16.06 4.73 -36.82
CA SER A 10 -16.54 5.61 -35.76
C SER A 10 -15.40 5.80 -34.78
N ASP A 11 -14.45 6.63 -35.21
CA ASP A 11 -13.51 7.30 -34.32
C ASP A 11 -14.29 8.36 -33.52
N ASP A 12 -14.98 7.92 -32.47
CA ASP A 12 -15.60 8.78 -31.46
C ASP A 12 -14.50 9.34 -30.54
N GLU A 13 -13.89 10.45 -30.95
CA GLU A 13 -13.00 11.28 -30.13
C GLU A 13 -13.81 12.09 -29.11
N GLY A 14 -14.36 11.39 -28.12
CA GLY A 14 -14.90 11.99 -26.89
C GLY A 14 -13.78 12.53 -25.98
N PRO A 15 -14.09 13.41 -25.00
CA PRO A 15 -13.08 14.00 -24.14
C PRO A 15 -12.29 12.90 -23.42
N SER A 16 -11.00 12.83 -23.70
CA SER A 16 -10.04 11.90 -23.09
C SER A 16 -9.95 12.13 -21.58
N THR A 17 -10.88 11.55 -20.84
CA THR A 17 -10.80 11.45 -19.39
C THR A 17 -9.63 10.53 -19.09
N LYS A 18 -8.48 11.10 -18.73
CA LYS A 18 -7.28 10.35 -18.36
C LYS A 18 -7.68 9.32 -17.30
N LYS A 19 -7.65 8.04 -17.67
CA LYS A 19 -7.99 6.93 -16.75
C LYS A 19 -7.10 7.05 -15.52
N THR A 20 -7.71 7.31 -14.36
CA THR A 20 -7.01 7.34 -13.08
C THR A 20 -6.49 5.95 -12.74
N ARG A 21 -5.34 5.88 -12.05
CA ARG A 21 -4.75 4.59 -11.68
C ARG A 21 -5.63 3.93 -10.60
N ALA A 22 -6.33 2.87 -10.98
CA ALA A 22 -7.10 2.05 -10.04
C ALA A 22 -6.18 1.30 -9.06
N SER A 23 -6.57 1.30 -7.78
CA SER A 23 -6.02 0.42 -6.76
C SER A 23 -6.87 -0.86 -6.68
N TYR A 24 -6.22 -1.99 -6.38
CA TYR A 24 -6.89 -3.29 -6.27
C TYR A 24 -6.43 -3.99 -4.99
N THR A 25 -7.36 -4.57 -4.25
CA THR A 25 -7.07 -5.39 -3.08
C THR A 25 -6.32 -6.66 -3.47
N ILE A 26 -5.54 -7.23 -2.54
CA ILE A 26 -4.81 -8.48 -2.77
C ILE A 26 -5.78 -9.61 -3.10
N ASP A 27 -6.91 -9.71 -2.41
CA ASP A 27 -7.94 -10.73 -2.66
C ASP A 27 -8.54 -10.61 -4.05
N PHE A 28 -8.80 -9.38 -4.52
CA PHE A 28 -9.27 -9.14 -5.87
C PHE A 28 -8.24 -9.63 -6.91
N LYS A 29 -6.96 -9.33 -6.70
CA LYS A 29 -5.88 -9.80 -7.59
C LYS A 29 -5.81 -11.32 -7.61
N ILE A 30 -5.92 -11.98 -6.46
CA ILE A 30 -5.90 -13.45 -6.36
C ILE A 30 -7.09 -14.07 -7.09
N LYS A 31 -8.31 -13.55 -6.89
CA LYS A 31 -9.50 -14.00 -7.62
C LYS A 31 -9.32 -13.86 -9.14
N ALA A 32 -8.73 -12.76 -9.59
CA ALA A 32 -8.44 -12.56 -11.01
C ALA A 32 -7.40 -13.56 -11.55
N ILE A 33 -6.37 -13.89 -10.76
CA ILE A 33 -5.36 -14.90 -11.11
C ILE A 33 -5.98 -16.29 -11.20
N GLU A 34 -6.78 -16.68 -10.20
CA GLU A 34 -7.43 -18.00 -10.17
C GLU A 34 -8.37 -18.19 -11.35
N PHE A 35 -9.15 -17.16 -11.69
CA PHE A 35 -9.99 -17.18 -12.88
C PHE A 35 -9.17 -17.25 -14.18
N ALA A 36 -8.05 -16.54 -14.26
CA ALA A 36 -7.16 -16.56 -15.42
C ALA A 36 -6.45 -17.91 -15.59
N ALA A 37 -6.15 -18.62 -14.50
CA ALA A 37 -5.54 -19.94 -14.52
C ALA A 37 -6.49 -21.03 -15.06
N ILE A 38 -7.79 -20.91 -14.75
CA ILE A 38 -8.83 -21.84 -15.25
C ILE A 38 -9.19 -21.54 -16.71
N ASN A 39 -9.28 -20.25 -17.05
CA ASN A 39 -9.73 -19.80 -18.36
C ASN A 39 -8.56 -19.27 -19.18
N ASN A 40 -8.49 -17.95 -19.34
CA ASN A 40 -7.44 -17.23 -20.04
C ASN A 40 -7.41 -15.78 -19.52
N ILE A 41 -6.24 -15.15 -19.59
CA ILE A 41 -6.00 -13.73 -19.26
C ILE A 41 -6.95 -12.80 -20.03
N SER A 42 -7.24 -13.10 -21.30
CA SER A 42 -8.16 -12.27 -22.11
C SER A 42 -9.59 -12.28 -21.57
N LEU A 43 -10.07 -13.44 -21.11
CA LEU A 43 -11.39 -13.56 -20.49
C LEU A 43 -11.41 -12.92 -19.09
N ALA A 44 -10.34 -13.11 -18.30
CA ALA A 44 -10.18 -12.46 -17.01
C ALA A 44 -10.22 -10.93 -17.15
N SER A 45 -9.52 -10.38 -18.14
CA SER A 45 -9.50 -8.93 -18.40
C SER A 45 -10.89 -8.37 -18.66
N ARG A 46 -11.69 -9.06 -19.48
CA ARG A 46 -13.08 -8.66 -19.74
C ARG A 46 -13.96 -8.81 -18.50
N ARG A 47 -13.82 -9.92 -17.76
CA ARG A 47 -14.63 -10.22 -16.57
C ARG A 47 -14.39 -9.22 -15.44
N PHE A 48 -13.14 -8.90 -15.17
CA PHE A 48 -12.72 -8.03 -14.06
C PHE A 48 -12.56 -6.56 -14.48
N LYS A 49 -12.73 -6.23 -15.77
CA LYS A 49 -12.51 -4.88 -16.34
C LYS A 49 -11.12 -4.33 -16.01
N VAL A 50 -10.11 -5.19 -16.07
CA VAL A 50 -8.71 -4.87 -15.80
C VAL A 50 -7.88 -5.11 -17.05
N ASP A 51 -6.91 -4.25 -17.34
CA ASP A 51 -6.00 -4.44 -18.48
C ASP A 51 -5.26 -5.79 -18.41
N ARG A 52 -5.19 -6.48 -19.56
CA ARG A 52 -4.47 -7.77 -19.69
C ARG A 52 -3.05 -7.71 -19.12
N LYS A 53 -2.35 -6.58 -19.30
CA LYS A 53 -1.00 -6.35 -18.78
C LYS A 53 -0.95 -6.51 -17.25
N ARG A 54 -1.93 -5.95 -16.53
CA ARG A 54 -2.01 -6.03 -15.06
C ARG A 54 -2.25 -7.45 -14.58
N ILE A 55 -3.17 -8.16 -15.22
CA ILE A 55 -3.43 -9.57 -14.86
C ILE A 55 -2.17 -10.40 -15.07
N ARG A 56 -1.44 -10.20 -16.18
CA ARG A 56 -0.16 -10.86 -16.42
C ARG A 56 0.89 -10.52 -15.35
N GLU A 57 1.02 -9.25 -14.96
CA GLU A 57 1.90 -8.80 -13.86
C GLU A 57 1.52 -9.47 -12.52
N TRP A 58 0.23 -9.66 -12.26
CA TRP A 58 -0.22 -10.32 -11.03
C TRP A 58 0.05 -11.83 -11.08
N THR A 59 -0.11 -12.46 -12.23
CA THR A 59 0.21 -13.88 -12.41
C THR A 59 1.69 -14.15 -12.15
N THR A 60 2.61 -13.30 -12.61
CA THR A 60 4.05 -13.45 -12.31
C THR A 60 4.37 -13.21 -10.83
N GLN A 61 3.52 -12.48 -10.11
CA GLN A 61 3.65 -12.20 -8.68
C GLN A 61 2.74 -13.09 -7.81
N ALA A 62 2.13 -14.14 -8.36
CA ALA A 62 1.08 -14.92 -7.71
C ALA A 62 1.51 -15.48 -6.35
N ASP A 63 2.72 -16.04 -6.26
CA ASP A 63 3.23 -16.61 -5.00
C ASP A 63 3.38 -15.56 -3.90
N LYS A 64 3.86 -14.36 -4.25
CA LYS A 64 4.01 -13.25 -3.31
C LYS A 64 2.64 -12.75 -2.84
N LEU A 65 1.67 -12.69 -3.75
CA LEU A 65 0.29 -12.30 -3.43
C LEU A 65 -0.39 -13.32 -2.50
N ARG A 66 -0.23 -14.63 -2.76
CA ARG A 66 -0.78 -15.71 -1.92
C ARG A 66 -0.15 -15.68 -0.52
N LYS A 67 1.17 -15.63 -0.41
CA LYS A 67 1.87 -15.51 0.89
C LYS A 67 1.38 -14.29 1.68
N LEU A 68 1.26 -13.14 1.01
CA LEU A 68 0.79 -11.93 1.67
C LEU A 68 -0.66 -12.04 2.16
N ARG A 69 -1.54 -12.68 1.39
CA ARG A 69 -2.91 -12.97 1.82
C ARG A 69 -2.90 -13.82 3.08
N ASP A 70 -2.10 -14.88 3.10
CA ASP A 70 -2.11 -15.85 4.21
C ASP A 70 -1.54 -15.27 5.52
N ILE A 71 -0.59 -14.33 5.43
CA ILE A 71 -0.03 -13.59 6.60
C ILE A 71 -1.01 -12.52 7.10
N THR A 72 -1.90 -12.02 6.24
CA THR A 72 -2.78 -10.91 6.57
C THR A 72 -4.06 -11.41 7.24
N PRO A 73 -4.45 -10.87 8.40
CA PRO A 73 -5.74 -11.20 9.02
C PRO A 73 -6.90 -10.92 8.06
N GLN A 74 -7.89 -11.81 8.04
CA GLN A 74 -9.03 -11.75 7.09
C GLN A 74 -9.84 -10.44 7.18
N HIS A 75 -9.78 -9.72 8.31
CA HIS A 75 -10.47 -8.45 8.50
C HIS A 75 -9.71 -7.23 7.93
N ILE A 76 -8.48 -7.40 7.45
CA ILE A 76 -7.63 -6.30 6.94
C ILE A 76 -7.49 -6.40 5.43
N GLU A 77 -8.01 -5.40 4.73
CA GLU A 77 -7.77 -5.27 3.29
C GLU A 77 -6.37 -4.73 3.01
N LYS A 78 -5.51 -5.56 2.42
CA LYS A 78 -4.23 -5.10 1.85
C LYS A 78 -4.35 -4.79 0.37
N TYR A 79 -3.57 -3.80 -0.07
CA TYR A 79 -3.58 -3.30 -1.46
C TYR A 79 -2.21 -3.42 -2.15
N ARG A 80 -1.11 -3.39 -1.38
CA ARG A 80 0.27 -3.35 -1.88
C ARG A 80 1.04 -4.58 -1.42
N LEU A 81 1.97 -5.05 -2.27
CA LEU A 81 2.99 -6.01 -1.88
C LEU A 81 3.99 -5.36 -0.92
N GLU A 82 4.73 -6.19 -0.18
CA GLU A 82 5.88 -5.74 0.61
C GLU A 82 6.88 -5.00 -0.30
N GLY A 83 7.43 -3.88 0.20
CA GLY A 83 8.29 -2.98 -0.58
C GLY A 83 7.55 -2.10 -1.60
N GLY A 84 6.23 -2.21 -1.74
CA GLY A 84 5.43 -1.37 -2.68
C GLY A 84 5.23 0.08 -2.24
N GLY A 85 5.87 0.51 -1.14
CA GLY A 85 5.80 1.85 -0.58
C GLY A 85 7.19 2.49 -0.46
N ARG A 86 7.25 3.64 0.24
CA ARG A 86 8.53 4.29 0.54
C ARG A 86 9.39 3.34 1.38
N HIS A 87 10.64 3.13 0.94
CA HIS A 87 11.57 2.27 1.65
C HIS A 87 12.12 3.01 2.89
N LEU A 88 12.31 2.27 3.98
CA LEU A 88 12.93 2.78 5.20
C LEU A 88 14.42 2.97 4.93
N HIS A 89 14.97 4.12 5.33
CA HIS A 89 16.40 4.42 5.13
C HIS A 89 17.24 3.77 6.24
N ASP A 90 16.78 3.89 7.48
CA ASP A 90 17.38 3.25 8.64
C ASP A 90 16.33 2.34 9.28
N ILE A 91 16.52 1.02 9.12
CA ILE A 91 15.60 0.00 9.61
C ILE A 91 15.65 -0.08 11.13
N GLU A 92 16.81 0.15 11.74
CA GLU A 92 17.00 0.03 13.18
C GLU A 92 16.38 1.22 13.90
N PHE A 93 16.62 2.42 13.40
CA PHE A 93 15.96 3.63 13.87
C PHE A 93 14.43 3.51 13.87
N GLU A 94 13.86 3.07 12.75
CA GLU A 94 12.41 2.92 12.59
C GLU A 94 11.85 1.83 13.51
N LYS A 95 12.60 0.74 13.74
CA LYS A 95 12.22 -0.30 14.72
C LYS A 95 12.16 0.26 16.15
N ASN A 96 13.19 0.99 16.58
CA ASN A 96 13.26 1.58 17.92
C ASN A 96 12.12 2.59 18.13
N LEU A 97 11.86 3.45 17.14
CA LEU A 97 10.76 4.40 17.20
C LEU A 97 9.39 3.70 17.26
N LEU A 98 9.21 2.62 16.49
CA LEU A 98 7.96 1.83 16.50
C LEU A 98 7.75 1.10 17.83
N GLU A 99 8.80 0.58 18.45
CA GLU A 99 8.74 -0.07 19.77
C GLU A 99 8.29 0.92 20.84
N TRP A 100 8.90 2.11 20.89
CA TRP A 100 8.47 3.17 21.78
C TRP A 100 6.99 3.55 21.57
N ILE A 101 6.53 3.70 20.31
CA ILE A 101 5.11 3.98 20.02
C ILE A 101 4.19 2.88 20.58
N LYS A 102 4.59 1.60 20.45
CA LYS A 102 3.80 0.47 20.98
C LYS A 102 3.72 0.52 22.50
N GLU A 103 4.83 0.81 23.18
CA GLU A 103 4.84 0.96 24.64
C GLU A 103 3.94 2.09 25.11
N GLN A 104 4.01 3.26 24.48
CA GLN A 104 3.17 4.40 24.83
C GLN A 104 1.68 4.09 24.62
N ARG A 105 1.32 3.36 23.55
CA ARG A 105 -0.05 2.89 23.32
C ARG A 105 -0.50 1.84 24.33
N ALA A 106 0.40 0.94 24.74
CA ALA A 106 0.12 -0.05 25.78
C ALA A 106 -0.18 0.63 27.13
N LYS A 107 0.51 1.74 27.42
CA LYS A 107 0.25 2.62 28.56
C LYS A 107 -1.02 3.48 28.41
N LYS A 108 -1.79 3.32 27.33
CA LYS A 108 -2.99 4.09 26.98
C LYS A 108 -2.74 5.61 26.88
N ILE A 109 -1.50 6.02 26.62
CA ILE A 109 -1.15 7.42 26.41
C ILE A 109 -1.50 7.80 24.97
N ARG A 110 -2.20 8.92 24.80
CA ARG A 110 -2.48 9.48 23.47
C ARG A 110 -1.20 10.06 22.89
N ILE A 111 -0.73 9.48 21.79
CA ILE A 111 0.49 9.92 21.11
C ILE A 111 0.13 10.94 20.03
N SER A 112 0.72 12.13 20.11
CA SER A 112 0.64 13.15 19.05
C SER A 112 1.79 13.01 18.06
N GLN A 113 1.61 13.55 16.85
CA GLN A 113 2.67 13.60 15.84
C GLN A 113 3.93 14.33 16.35
N ARG A 114 3.74 15.41 17.13
CA ARG A 114 4.85 16.20 17.69
C ARG A 114 5.68 15.37 18.67
N MET A 115 5.05 14.53 19.47
CA MET A 115 5.74 13.64 20.42
C MET A 115 6.60 12.60 19.67
N ILE A 116 6.08 12.06 18.56
CA ILE A 116 6.84 11.15 17.68
C ILE A 116 8.04 11.87 17.08
N GLN A 117 7.87 13.10 16.60
CA GLN A 117 8.96 13.90 16.03
C GLN A 117 10.04 14.20 17.07
N ILE A 118 9.66 14.61 18.28
CA ILE A 118 10.61 14.87 19.37
C ILE A 118 11.40 13.61 19.70
N HIS A 119 10.73 12.46 19.86
CA HIS A 119 11.41 11.21 20.16
C HIS A 119 12.31 10.74 19.01
N ALA A 120 11.86 10.90 17.77
CA ALA A 120 12.68 10.63 16.59
C ALA A 120 13.93 11.51 16.54
N CYS A 121 13.79 12.81 16.85
CA CYS A 121 14.92 13.72 16.97
C CYS A 121 15.87 13.27 18.09
N GLN A 122 15.35 12.87 19.26
CA GLN A 122 16.15 12.36 20.37
C GLN A 122 16.95 11.10 19.98
N ILE A 123 16.31 10.12 19.33
CA ILE A 123 17.02 8.92 18.85
C ILE A 123 18.12 9.33 17.85
N SER A 124 17.86 10.28 16.96
CA SER A 124 18.84 10.72 15.96
C SER A 124 19.97 11.58 16.54
N SER A 125 19.72 12.33 17.61
CA SER A 125 20.69 13.21 18.26
C SER A 125 21.64 12.46 19.19
N VAL A 126 21.30 11.23 19.58
CA VAL A 126 22.14 10.37 20.43
C VAL A 126 23.40 9.86 19.70
N SER A 127 23.64 10.26 18.45
CA SER A 127 24.83 9.86 17.68
C SER A 127 25.99 10.87 17.64
N VAL A 128 25.98 11.97 18.41
CA VAL A 128 27.16 12.83 18.60
C VAL A 128 27.22 13.32 20.05
N ASP A 129 28.37 13.14 20.69
CA ASP A 129 28.68 13.53 22.06
C ASP A 129 28.34 15.01 22.36
N GLY A 130 27.69 15.24 23.50
CA GLY A 130 27.64 16.53 24.20
C GLY A 130 26.66 17.56 23.65
N ASP A 131 25.51 17.71 24.31
CA ASP A 131 25.11 18.99 24.91
C ASP A 131 23.77 18.83 25.66
N GLU A 132 23.84 19.12 26.96
CA GLU A 132 22.68 19.22 27.85
C GLU A 132 21.83 20.43 27.44
N ASN A 133 20.68 20.17 26.84
CA ASN A 133 19.47 20.94 27.15
C ASN A 133 18.22 20.14 26.75
N CYS A 134 17.88 19.16 27.59
CA CYS A 134 16.58 18.50 27.53
C CYS A 134 15.59 19.41 28.26
N PHE A 135 14.77 20.13 27.49
CA PHE A 135 13.68 20.96 28.01
C PHE A 135 12.71 20.08 28.82
N GLU A 136 12.80 20.17 30.15
CA GLU A 136 11.81 19.66 31.10
C GLU A 136 10.48 20.39 30.89
N GLY A 137 9.69 19.88 29.95
CA GLY A 137 8.28 20.21 29.85
C GLY A 137 7.52 19.47 30.94
N SER A 138 7.52 20.02 32.16
CA SER A 138 6.60 19.63 33.23
C SER A 138 5.17 19.75 32.72
N PHE A 139 4.50 18.62 32.54
CA PHE A 139 3.05 18.57 32.37
C PHE A 139 2.44 18.16 33.71
N GLU A 140 2.43 19.09 34.66
CA GLU A 140 1.61 18.98 35.86
C GLU A 140 0.17 19.44 35.53
N LYS A 141 -0.76 18.48 35.62
CA LYS A 141 -2.18 18.54 36.05
C LYS A 141 -3.13 19.49 35.28
N GLU A 142 -4.40 19.18 35.09
CA GLU A 142 -5.38 18.72 36.09
C GLU A 142 -6.36 17.67 35.54
N PHE A 143 -7.04 17.02 36.49
CA PHE A 143 -8.06 15.99 36.33
C PHE A 143 -9.27 16.44 35.50
#